data_AF-A0A380IGE8-F1
#
_entry.id   AF-A0A380IGE8-F1
#
_cell.length_a   1.000
_cell.length_b   1.000
_cell.length_c   1.000
_cell.angle_alpha   90.00
_cell.angle_beta   90.00
_cell.angle_gamma   90.00
#
_symmetry.space_group_name_H-M   'P 1'
#
loop_
_entity.id
_entity.type
_entity.pdbx_description
1 polymer ?
#
loop_
_entity_poly.entity_id
_entity_poly.type
_entity_poly.pdbx_seq_one_letter_code
_entity_poly.pdbx_strand_id
1 'polypeptide(L)' 'MEKRIDFYESRTFTCKRCGRQVVTEKGTLDRRTVFCSGICSRRYWRHAGLRKNENAQ' A
#
# COMPACT_ATOMS: atom_id res chain seq x y z
N MET A 1 -19.37 -8.44 10.21
CA MET A 1 -19.36 -8.27 8.75
C MET A 1 -17.93 -7.99 8.32
N GLU A 2 -17.19 -9.01 7.88
CA GLU A 2 -15.86 -8.80 7.29
C GLU A 2 -16.03 -8.18 5.90
N LYS A 3 -15.50 -6.97 5.72
CA LYS A 3 -15.47 -6.31 4.40
C LYS A 3 -14.44 -7.03 3.53
N ARG A 4 -14.88 -8.05 2.79
CA ARG A 4 -14.07 -8.66 1.74
C ARG A 4 -13.76 -7.62 0.67
N ILE A 5 -12.49 -7.55 0.30
CA ILE A 5 -12.02 -6.68 -0.77
C ILE A 5 -12.28 -7.38 -2.10
N ASP A 6 -13.22 -6.87 -2.89
CA ASP A 6 -13.46 -7.34 -4.26
C ASP A 6 -12.39 -6.75 -5.19
N PHE A 7 -11.50 -7.60 -5.71
CA PHE A 7 -10.41 -7.21 -6.60
C PHE A 7 -10.80 -7.00 -8.07
N TYR A 8 -12.06 -7.25 -8.40
CA TYR A 8 -12.60 -7.09 -9.75
C TYR A 8 -13.36 -5.77 -9.95
N GLU A 9 -13.67 -5.07 -8.86
CA GLU A 9 -14.39 -3.80 -8.89
C GLU A 9 -13.44 -2.59 -8.86
N SER A 10 -13.93 -1.47 -9.40
CA SER A 10 -13.21 -0.21 -9.38
C SER A 10 -13.11 0.36 -7.96
N ARG A 11 -11.91 0.79 -7.57
CA ARG A 11 -11.64 1.34 -6.23
C ARG A 11 -10.65 2.48 -6.34
N THR A 12 -10.81 3.46 -5.47
CA THR A 12 -9.88 4.59 -5.37
C THR A 12 -9.21 4.57 -4.01
N PHE A 13 -7.89 4.67 -3.97
CA PHE A 13 -7.14 4.79 -2.73
C PHE A 13 -5.89 5.67 -2.93
N THR A 14 -5.39 6.21 -1.82
CA THR A 14 -4.18 7.03 -1.83
C THR A 14 -2.98 6.19 -1.44
N CYS A 15 -1.91 6.23 -2.24
CA CYS A 15 -0.69 5.52 -1.92
C CYS A 15 -0.08 6.04 -0.62
N LYS A 16 0.02 5.18 0.39
CA LYS A 16 0.56 5.53 1.72
C LYS A 16 2.00 6.06 1.70
N ARG A 17 2.78 5.78 0.65
CA ARG A 17 4.17 6.22 0.53
C ARG A 17 4.31 7.58 -0.16
N CYS A 18 3.64 7.77 -1.29
CA CYS A 18 3.89 8.93 -2.17
C CYS A 18 2.69 9.86 -2.34
N GLY A 19 1.55 9.57 -1.72
CA GLY A 19 0.35 10.41 -1.82
C GLY A 19 -0.36 10.35 -3.17
N ARG A 20 0.13 9.56 -4.14
CA ARG A 20 -0.52 9.40 -5.45
C ARG A 20 -1.89 8.73 -5.27
N GLN A 21 -2.92 9.31 -5.88
CA GLN A 21 -4.22 8.68 -6.03
C GLN A 21 -4.14 7.54 -7.05
N VAL A 22 -4.64 6.37 -6.68
CA VAL A 22 -4.70 5.16 -7.50
C VAL A 22 -6.15 4.82 -7.72
N VAL A 23 -6.52 4.64 -8.98
CA VAL A 23 -7.82 4.13 -9.39
C VAL A 23 -7.59 2.74 -10.00
N THR A 24 -8.28 1.73 -9.47
CA THR A 24 -8.31 0.39 -10.08
C THR A 24 -9.45 0.33 -11.08
N GLU A 25 -9.20 -0.29 -12.23
CA GLU A 25 -10.22 -0.47 -13.26
C GLU A 25 -11.06 -1.71 -12.96
N LYS A 26 -12.38 -1.58 -13.13
CA LYS A 26 -13.29 -2.73 -13.08
C LYS A 26 -12.95 -3.71 -14.20
N GLY A 27 -13.01 -5.00 -13.93
CA GLY A 27 -12.73 -6.02 -14.94
C GLY A 27 -11.27 -6.50 -14.97
N THR A 28 -10.37 -5.76 -14.32
CA THR A 28 -8.94 -6.08 -14.24
C THR A 28 -8.60 -6.56 -12.84
N LEU A 29 -7.85 -7.66 -12.74
CA LEU A 29 -7.41 -8.20 -11.44
C LEU A 29 -6.30 -7.33 -10.83
N ASP A 30 -6.69 -6.20 -10.24
CA ASP A 30 -5.80 -5.32 -9.50
C ASP A 30 -5.86 -5.61 -8.00
N ARG A 31 -4.78 -6.19 -7.47
CA ARG A 31 -4.66 -6.55 -6.04
C ARG A 31 -4.02 -5.47 -5.18
N ARG A 32 -3.74 -4.28 -5.74
CA ARG A 32 -3.17 -3.17 -4.97
C ARG A 32 -4.23 -2.63 -4.00
N THR A 33 -3.84 -2.48 -2.73
CA THR A 33 -4.73 -2.00 -1.66
C THR A 33 -4.21 -0.78 -0.91
N VAL A 34 -2.89 -0.62 -0.82
CA VAL A 34 -2.24 0.42 0.01
C VAL A 34 -1.19 1.23 -0.76
N PHE A 35 -0.55 0.61 -1.75
CA PHE A 35 0.57 1.21 -2.49
C PHE A 35 0.30 1.18 -3.98
N CYS A 36 0.66 2.25 -4.68
CA CYS A 36 0.51 2.32 -6.14
C CYS A 36 1.41 1.33 -6.89
N SER A 37 2.46 0.82 -6.24
CA SER A 37 3.41 -0.13 -6.82
C SER A 37 4.20 -0.90 -5.76
N GLY A 38 4.81 -2.01 -6.17
CA GLY A 38 5.74 -2.77 -5.34
C GLY A 38 6.97 -1.96 -4.91
N ILE A 39 7.40 -0.97 -5.70
CA ILE A 39 8.49 -0.06 -5.33
C ILE A 39 8.09 0.80 -4.13
N CYS A 40 6.87 1.34 -4.13
CA CYS A 40 6.36 2.11 -2.99
C CYS A 40 6.24 1.25 -1.73
N SER A 41 5.75 0.01 -1.86
CA SER A 41 5.70 -0.95 -0.76
C SER A 41 7.10 -1.20 -0.19
N ARG A 42 8.07 -1.63 -1.02
CA ARG A 42 9.45 -1.90 -0.57
C ARG A 42 10.10 -0.70 0.10
N ARG A 43 9.98 0.51 -0.48
CA ARG A 43 10.57 1.73 0.11
C ARG A 43 9.93 2.10 1.44
N TYR A 44 8.62 1.94 1.57
CA TYR A 44 7.90 2.21 2.82
C TYR A 44 8.33 1.24 3.92
N TRP A 45 8.46 -0.05 3.61
CA TRP A 45 8.84 -1.08 4.59
C TRP A 45 10.34 -1.17 4.86
N ARG A 46 11.21 -0.58 4.03
CA ARG A 46 12.68 -0.67 4.12
C ARG A 46 13.24 -0.28 5.49
N HIS A 47 12.51 0.54 6.26
CA HIS A 47 12.93 1.00 7.59
C HIS A 47 12.00 0.51 8.73
N ALA A 48 10.93 -0.22 8.42
CA ALA A 48 10.00 -0.71 9.45
C ALA A 48 10.61 -1.81 10.34
N GLY A 49 11.64 -2.53 9.84
CA GLY A 49 12.39 -3.53 10.60
C GLY A 49 13.69 -3.02 11.25
N LEU A 50 14.04 -1.75 11.06
CA LEU A 50 15.25 -1.13 11.62
C LEU A 50 14.88 -0.05 12.63
N ARG A 51 14.03 -0.37 13.61
CA ARG A 51 14.11 0.35 14.89
C ARG A 51 15.42 -0.07 15.54
N LYS A 52 16.54 0.58 15.17
CA LYS A 52 17.68 0.60 16.09
C LYS A 52 17.21 1.38 17.31
N ASN A 53 17.25 0.76 18.48
CA ASN A 53 17.13 1.47 19.75
C ASN A 53 18.24 2.52 19.80
N GLU A 54 17.93 3.77 19.48
CA GLU A 54 18.79 4.92 19.73
C GLU A 54 18.40 5.48 21.10
N ASN A 55 18.88 4.81 22.14
CA ASN A 55 19.13 5.39 23.45
C ASN A 55 20.16 4.50 24.14
N ALA A 56 21.42 4.72 23.74
CA ALA A 56 22.58 4.37 24.52
C ALA A 56 23.44 5.64 24.56
N GLN A 57 23.12 6.53 25.48
CA GLN A 57 23.98 7.62 25.97
C GLN A 57 23.62 7.91 27.42
#